data_AF-A0A960XX07-F1
#
_entry.id   AF-A0A960XX07-F1
#
_cell.length_a   1.000
_cell.length_b   1.000
_cell.length_c   1.000
_cell.angle_alpha   90.00
_cell.angle_beta   90.00
_cell.angle_gamma   90.00
#
_symmetry.space_group_name_H-M   'P 1'
#
loop_
_entity.id
_entity.type
_entity.pdbx_description
1 polymer ?
#
loop_
_entity_poly.entity_id
_entity_poly.type
_entity_poly.pdbx_seq_one_letter_code
_entity_poly.pdbx_strand_id
1 'polypeptide(L)'
;METLQEIEAPNPAEDDILAFDTCSSYLCVCLGRSDDFLSVVQPGRNRSSIDLVPTIQRLLADRNIQKPAAISVTVGPGSFTGTRIGVSTARNLGMLWQIPIIPFYSLQLYADTLVRDMENRNQTTFPFLVCLDGKQNRFYSLFVDSAGSVYDTVEEALLDLSPEEMVSRTKDMEIYCDERETLKERLPENRSAMDLPQPAPESFFRLLQRSSSTPQPYDRIVPVYVRKDPATARYPGGFGHKPGTSKNPDSFPS
;
A
#
# COMPACT_ATOMS: atom_id res chain seq x y z
N MET A 1 -7.40 -13.28 28.26
CA MET A 1 -6.34 -12.88 27.31
C MET A 1 -6.09 -14.10 26.45
N GLU A 2 -6.77 -14.19 25.30
CA GLU A 2 -6.48 -15.26 24.33
C GLU A 2 -5.05 -15.07 23.85
N THR A 3 -4.25 -16.12 24.01
CA THR A 3 -2.93 -16.25 23.43
C THR A 3 -3.06 -16.03 21.93
N LEU A 4 -2.33 -15.07 21.36
CA LEU A 4 -2.22 -14.92 19.91
C LEU A 4 -1.75 -16.25 19.35
N GLN A 5 -2.64 -17.04 18.73
CA GLN A 5 -2.21 -18.11 17.85
C GLN A 5 -1.30 -17.47 16.80
N GLU A 6 -0.10 -18.00 16.63
CA GLU A 6 0.77 -17.60 15.54
C GLU A 6 0.01 -17.84 14.24
N ILE A 7 -0.23 -16.76 13.50
CA ILE A 7 -0.86 -16.84 12.19
C ILE A 7 0.21 -17.36 11.25
N GLU A 8 0.03 -18.58 10.77
CA GLU A 8 0.91 -19.18 9.78
C GLU A 8 0.92 -18.31 8.50
N ALA A 9 2.12 -18.01 8.00
CA ALA A 9 2.29 -17.27 6.77
C ALA A 9 1.93 -18.17 5.58
N PRO A 10 1.13 -17.68 4.61
CA PRO A 10 0.87 -18.44 3.40
C PRO A 10 2.17 -18.63 2.64
N ASN A 11 2.33 -19.77 1.99
CA ASN A 11 3.41 -20.03 1.07
C ASN A 11 2.99 -19.55 -0.34
N PRO A 12 3.56 -18.47 -0.89
CA PRO A 12 3.13 -17.93 -2.18
C PRO A 12 3.30 -18.90 -3.35
N ALA A 13 4.13 -19.95 -3.22
CA ALA A 13 4.30 -20.97 -4.25
C ALA A 13 3.17 -22.03 -4.24
N GLU A 14 2.52 -22.26 -3.10
CA GLU A 14 1.57 -23.36 -2.93
C GLU A 14 0.14 -22.88 -2.65
N ASP A 15 0.01 -21.71 -2.03
CA ASP A 15 -1.26 -21.16 -1.57
C ASP A 15 -1.81 -20.10 -2.52
N ASP A 16 -3.12 -20.15 -2.76
CA ASP A 16 -3.80 -19.10 -3.51
C ASP A 16 -3.94 -17.83 -2.66
N ILE A 17 -3.31 -16.74 -3.11
CA ILE A 17 -3.31 -15.44 -2.45
C ILE A 17 -4.08 -14.46 -3.31
N LEU A 18 -5.05 -13.76 -2.71
CA LEU A 18 -5.68 -12.61 -3.32
C LEU A 18 -4.85 -11.37 -3.03
N ALA A 19 -4.30 -10.70 -4.04
CA ALA A 19 -3.58 -9.45 -3.85
C ALA A 19 -4.20 -8.28 -4.62
N PHE A 20 -4.24 -7.08 -4.02
CA PHE A 20 -4.74 -5.90 -4.74
C PHE A 20 -4.17 -4.56 -4.25
N ASP A 21 -4.04 -3.62 -5.20
CA ASP A 21 -3.76 -2.21 -4.98
C ASP A 21 -4.90 -1.35 -5.50
N THR A 22 -5.31 -0.40 -4.67
CA THR A 22 -6.25 0.67 -5.03
C THR A 22 -5.73 2.04 -4.65
N CYS A 23 -4.47 2.16 -4.22
CA CYS A 23 -3.90 3.40 -3.71
C CYS A 23 -3.44 4.35 -4.82
N SER A 24 -3.22 3.84 -6.03
CA SER A 24 -2.70 4.60 -7.16
C SER A 24 -3.79 5.05 -8.14
N SER A 25 -3.37 5.52 -9.32
CA SER A 25 -4.25 5.76 -10.46
C SER A 25 -4.79 4.49 -11.11
N TYR A 26 -4.30 3.31 -10.72
CA TYR A 26 -4.70 2.00 -11.21
C TYR A 26 -5.49 1.20 -10.16
N LEU A 27 -6.35 0.31 -10.66
CA LEU A 27 -6.86 -0.84 -9.91
C LEU A 27 -6.04 -2.04 -10.37
N CYS A 28 -5.31 -2.65 -9.45
CA CYS A 28 -4.57 -3.88 -9.67
C CYS A 28 -5.15 -4.97 -8.77
N VAL A 29 -5.58 -6.09 -9.35
CA VAL A 29 -6.07 -7.25 -8.61
C VAL A 29 -5.47 -8.50 -9.21
N CYS A 30 -4.92 -9.38 -8.39
CA CYS A 30 -4.50 -10.71 -8.81
C CYS A 30 -4.87 -11.78 -7.80
N LEU A 31 -5.02 -13.01 -8.29
CA LEU A 31 -5.39 -14.16 -7.50
C LEU A 31 -4.65 -15.40 -8.00
N GLY A 32 -3.89 -16.04 -7.11
CA GLY A 32 -3.25 -17.31 -7.38
C GLY A 32 -1.96 -17.50 -6.61
N ARG A 33 -1.05 -18.27 -7.20
CA ARG A 33 0.28 -18.58 -6.69
C ARG A 33 1.33 -17.78 -7.47
N SER A 34 2.56 -17.78 -6.98
CA SER A 34 3.66 -16.98 -7.56
C SER A 34 3.98 -17.30 -9.02
N ASP A 35 3.70 -18.51 -9.47
CA ASP A 35 3.96 -19.02 -10.82
C ASP A 35 2.68 -19.20 -11.68
N ASP A 36 1.50 -19.16 -11.05
CA ASP A 36 0.20 -19.34 -11.70
C ASP A 36 -0.87 -18.47 -11.02
N PHE A 37 -1.19 -17.35 -11.64
CA PHE A 37 -2.20 -16.43 -11.15
C PHE A 37 -2.99 -15.76 -12.27
N LEU A 38 -4.22 -15.39 -11.94
CA LEU A 38 -5.06 -14.53 -12.77
C LEU A 38 -4.88 -13.07 -12.33
N SER A 39 -4.93 -12.12 -13.25
CA SER A 39 -4.80 -10.70 -12.90
C SER A 39 -5.63 -9.76 -13.76
N VAL A 40 -5.89 -8.58 -13.18
CA VAL A 40 -6.51 -7.42 -13.84
C VAL A 40 -5.76 -6.18 -13.42
N VAL A 41 -5.27 -5.44 -14.40
CA VAL A 41 -4.73 -4.09 -14.23
C VAL A 41 -5.51 -3.16 -15.14
N GLN A 42 -6.11 -2.13 -14.56
CA GLN A 42 -6.91 -1.15 -15.31
C GLN A 42 -6.86 0.22 -14.62
N PRO A 43 -7.21 1.32 -15.32
CA PRO A 43 -7.37 2.61 -14.68
C PRO A 43 -8.38 2.54 -13.51
N GLY A 44 -7.96 2.96 -12.32
CA GLY A 44 -8.73 2.87 -11.07
C GLY A 44 -9.43 4.16 -10.66
N ARG A 45 -9.01 5.33 -11.19
CA ARG A 45 -9.57 6.64 -10.84
C ARG A 45 -11.11 6.64 -10.93
N ASN A 46 -11.75 6.93 -9.79
CA ASN A 46 -13.21 6.97 -9.59
C ASN A 46 -13.96 5.64 -9.82
N ARG A 47 -13.25 4.54 -10.05
CA ARG A 47 -13.84 3.26 -10.42
C ARG A 47 -13.48 2.12 -9.48
N SER A 48 -12.41 2.23 -8.69
CA SER A 48 -12.00 1.17 -7.75
C SER A 48 -13.10 0.76 -6.77
N SER A 49 -13.99 1.69 -6.35
CA SER A 49 -15.12 1.37 -5.46
C SER A 49 -16.22 0.54 -6.12
N ILE A 50 -16.33 0.60 -7.45
CA ILE A 50 -17.34 -0.12 -8.24
C ILE A 50 -16.76 -1.45 -8.72
N ASP A 51 -15.49 -1.46 -9.12
CA ASP A 51 -14.91 -2.57 -9.88
C ASP A 51 -14.17 -3.59 -9.02
N LEU A 52 -13.66 -3.21 -7.84
CA LEU A 52 -12.80 -4.09 -7.03
C LEU A 52 -13.51 -5.41 -6.67
N VAL A 53 -14.70 -5.33 -6.06
CA VAL A 53 -15.43 -6.53 -5.60
C VAL A 53 -15.89 -7.41 -6.78
N PRO A 54 -16.51 -6.86 -7.86
CA PRO A 54 -16.83 -7.65 -9.05
C PRO A 54 -15.59 -8.31 -9.69
N THR A 55 -14.45 -7.62 -9.69
CA THR A 55 -13.20 -8.19 -10.19
C THR A 55 -12.76 -9.38 -9.35
N ILE A 56 -12.76 -9.24 -8.02
CA ILE A 56 -12.44 -10.34 -7.09
C ILE A 56 -13.37 -11.53 -7.31
N GLN A 57 -14.68 -11.29 -7.41
CA GLN A 57 -15.67 -12.34 -7.65
C GLN A 57 -15.41 -13.09 -8.95
N ARG A 58 -15.10 -12.37 -10.03
CA ARG A 58 -14.74 -12.97 -11.31
C ARG A 58 -13.49 -13.84 -11.20
N LEU A 59 -12.42 -13.32 -10.60
CA LEU A 59 -11.16 -14.08 -10.47
C LEU A 59 -11.34 -15.35 -9.63
N LEU A 60 -12.11 -15.31 -8.55
CA LEU A 60 -12.45 -16.49 -7.74
C LEU A 60 -13.21 -17.54 -8.57
N ALA A 61 -14.18 -17.10 -9.37
CA ALA A 61 -14.95 -17.98 -10.25
C ALA A 61 -14.08 -18.60 -11.34
N ASP A 62 -13.26 -17.79 -12.02
CA ASP A 62 -12.37 -18.24 -13.10
C ASP A 62 -11.32 -19.24 -12.59
N ARG A 63 -10.85 -19.07 -11.34
CA ARG A 63 -9.92 -20.00 -10.68
C ARG A 63 -10.62 -21.19 -9.99
N ASN A 64 -11.96 -21.17 -9.93
CA ASN A 64 -12.79 -22.18 -9.30
C ASN A 64 -12.45 -22.44 -7.81
N ILE A 65 -12.22 -21.37 -7.05
CA ILE A 65 -12.01 -21.44 -5.59
C ILE A 65 -13.04 -20.58 -4.84
N GLN A 66 -13.39 -20.99 -3.62
CA GLN A 66 -14.36 -20.27 -2.79
C GLN A 66 -13.73 -19.10 -2.01
N LYS A 67 -12.49 -19.29 -1.56
CA LYS A 67 -11.70 -18.28 -0.85
C LYS A 67 -10.20 -18.53 -1.04
N PRO A 68 -9.36 -17.50 -0.98
CA PRO A 68 -7.91 -17.65 -0.93
C PRO A 68 -7.44 -18.06 0.48
N ALA A 69 -6.18 -18.42 0.61
CA ALA A 69 -5.52 -18.67 1.89
C ALA A 69 -5.24 -17.37 2.66
N ALA A 70 -4.96 -16.28 1.96
CA ALA A 70 -4.69 -14.96 2.54
C ALA A 70 -5.07 -13.82 1.58
N ILE A 71 -5.11 -12.61 2.11
CA ILE A 71 -5.26 -11.38 1.33
C ILE A 71 -3.99 -10.54 1.47
N SER A 72 -3.35 -10.20 0.36
CA SER A 72 -2.29 -9.18 0.31
C SER A 72 -2.90 -7.85 -0.16
N VAL A 73 -2.66 -6.76 0.55
CA VAL A 73 -3.27 -5.47 0.19
C VAL A 73 -2.31 -4.32 0.44
N THR A 74 -2.30 -3.34 -0.47
CA THR A 74 -1.59 -2.10 -0.21
C THR A 74 -2.35 -1.24 0.82
N VAL A 75 -1.65 -0.75 1.83
CA VAL A 75 -2.21 0.09 2.89
C VAL A 75 -1.89 1.57 2.72
N GLY A 76 -1.36 1.96 1.56
CA GLY A 76 -0.89 3.32 1.27
C GLY A 76 0.64 3.42 1.29
N PRO A 77 1.20 4.63 1.12
CA PRO A 77 0.50 5.89 0.87
C PRO A 77 -0.08 5.97 -0.55
N GLY A 78 -0.93 6.96 -0.80
CA GLY A 78 -1.54 7.20 -2.10
C GLY A 78 -2.86 7.98 -1.99
N SER A 79 -3.77 7.71 -2.92
CA SER A 79 -5.15 8.22 -2.93
C SER A 79 -5.87 7.89 -1.63
N PHE A 80 -6.29 8.91 -0.89
CA PHE A 80 -7.04 8.75 0.37
C PHE A 80 -8.27 7.85 0.22
N THR A 81 -9.07 8.09 -0.82
CA THR A 81 -10.25 7.28 -1.13
C THR A 81 -9.83 5.87 -1.53
N GLY A 82 -8.79 5.75 -2.35
CA GLY A 82 -8.24 4.49 -2.82
C GLY A 82 -7.77 3.58 -1.69
N THR A 83 -6.94 4.09 -0.78
CA THR A 83 -6.46 3.34 0.38
C THR A 83 -7.60 2.85 1.27
N ARG A 84 -8.63 3.69 1.50
CA ARG A 84 -9.80 3.28 2.29
C ARG A 84 -10.61 2.17 1.63
N ILE A 85 -10.79 2.23 0.32
CA ILE A 85 -11.47 1.17 -0.43
C ILE A 85 -10.73 -0.15 -0.25
N GLY A 86 -9.42 -0.16 -0.52
CA GLY A 86 -8.60 -1.37 -0.44
C GLY A 86 -8.61 -1.98 0.96
N VAL A 87 -8.24 -1.18 1.96
CA VAL A 87 -8.18 -1.66 3.35
C VAL A 87 -9.54 -2.12 3.86
N SER A 88 -10.63 -1.37 3.60
CA SER A 88 -11.95 -1.76 4.08
C SER A 88 -12.44 -3.06 3.42
N THR A 89 -12.19 -3.23 2.11
CA THR A 89 -12.52 -4.47 1.40
C THR A 89 -11.71 -5.64 1.94
N ALA A 90 -10.39 -5.48 2.12
CA ALA A 90 -9.53 -6.53 2.67
C ALA A 90 -10.00 -6.97 4.06
N ARG A 91 -10.29 -6.02 4.95
CA ARG A 91 -10.77 -6.32 6.31
C ARG A 91 -12.09 -7.07 6.31
N ASN A 92 -13.06 -6.61 5.52
CA ASN A 92 -14.36 -7.26 5.43
C ASN A 92 -14.25 -8.67 4.87
N LEU A 93 -13.49 -8.86 3.79
CA LEU A 93 -13.28 -10.18 3.20
C LEU A 93 -12.48 -11.11 4.11
N GLY A 94 -11.41 -10.60 4.74
CA GLY A 94 -10.61 -11.35 5.72
C GLY A 94 -11.45 -11.80 6.92
N MET A 95 -12.36 -10.95 7.40
CA MET A 95 -13.33 -11.30 8.44
C MET A 95 -14.34 -12.36 7.96
N LEU A 96 -14.90 -12.23 6.76
CA LEU A 96 -15.88 -13.17 6.23
C LEU A 96 -15.27 -14.56 5.98
N TRP A 97 -14.04 -14.61 5.48
CA TRP A 97 -13.34 -15.85 5.16
C TRP A 97 -12.51 -16.41 6.31
N GLN A 98 -12.36 -15.65 7.39
CA GLN A 98 -11.50 -15.97 8.54
C GLN A 98 -10.06 -16.29 8.06
N ILE A 99 -9.50 -15.39 7.27
CA ILE A 99 -8.15 -15.51 6.72
C ILE A 99 -7.31 -14.27 7.05
N PRO A 100 -5.98 -14.42 7.14
CA PRO A 100 -5.12 -13.30 7.47
C PRO A 100 -4.93 -12.34 6.31
N ILE A 101 -4.47 -11.14 6.67
CA ILE A 101 -4.15 -10.06 5.73
C ILE A 101 -2.68 -9.71 5.84
N ILE A 102 -2.00 -9.57 4.72
CA ILE A 102 -0.60 -9.18 4.61
C ILE A 102 -0.55 -7.76 4.03
N PRO A 103 -0.23 -6.74 4.84
CA PRO A 103 -0.15 -5.37 4.35
C PRO A 103 1.17 -5.12 3.62
N PHE A 104 1.09 -4.38 2.52
CA PHE A 104 2.23 -3.79 1.83
C PHE A 104 2.05 -2.30 1.68
N TYR A 105 3.14 -1.58 1.48
CA TYR A 105 3.06 -0.17 1.13
C TYR A 105 3.02 -0.02 -0.39
N SER A 106 2.19 0.88 -0.89
CA SER A 106 1.99 1.06 -2.34
C SER A 106 3.30 1.39 -3.06
N LEU A 107 4.17 2.18 -2.44
CA LEU A 107 5.49 2.48 -2.98
C LEU A 107 6.40 1.24 -3.09
N GLN A 108 6.25 0.23 -2.22
CA GLN A 108 7.00 -1.03 -2.37
C GLN A 108 6.54 -1.77 -3.63
N LEU A 109 5.23 -1.81 -3.89
CA LEU A 109 4.68 -2.44 -5.10
C LEU A 109 5.23 -1.79 -6.37
N TYR A 110 5.27 -0.45 -6.42
CA TYR A 110 5.83 0.28 -7.56
C TYR A 110 7.34 0.16 -7.67
N ALA A 111 8.06 0.17 -6.54
CA ALA A 111 9.49 -0.05 -6.53
C ALA A 111 9.85 -1.44 -7.07
N ASP A 112 9.22 -2.51 -6.57
CA ASP A 112 9.48 -3.86 -7.08
C ASP A 112 9.03 -4.01 -8.55
N THR A 113 7.94 -3.34 -8.96
CA THR A 113 7.52 -3.29 -10.37
C THR A 113 8.62 -2.73 -11.28
N LEU A 114 9.27 -1.64 -10.87
CA LEU A 114 10.40 -1.06 -11.61
C LEU A 114 11.63 -1.97 -11.58
N VAL A 115 11.98 -2.53 -10.42
CA VAL A 115 13.09 -3.49 -10.29
C VAL A 115 12.88 -4.68 -11.23
N ARG A 116 11.68 -5.27 -11.23
CA ARG A 116 11.28 -6.38 -12.12
C ARG A 116 11.41 -5.98 -13.59
N ASP A 117 10.91 -4.81 -13.98
CA ASP A 117 10.99 -4.31 -15.34
C ASP A 117 12.45 -4.11 -15.79
N MET A 118 13.30 -3.59 -14.91
CA MET A 118 14.73 -3.38 -15.14
C MET A 118 15.47 -4.71 -15.30
N GLU A 119 15.24 -5.67 -14.39
CA GLU A 119 15.77 -7.04 -14.46
C GLU A 119 15.40 -7.71 -15.80
N ASN A 120 14.13 -7.64 -16.21
CA ASN A 120 13.64 -8.22 -17.47
C ASN A 120 14.29 -7.60 -18.72
N ARG A 121 14.76 -6.35 -18.62
CA ARG A 121 15.44 -5.63 -19.72
C ARG A 121 16.96 -5.75 -19.65
N ASN A 122 17.51 -6.44 -18.66
CA ASN A 122 18.95 -6.42 -18.33
C ASN A 122 19.49 -4.98 -18.18
N GLN A 123 18.70 -4.10 -17.57
CA GLN A 123 19.07 -2.74 -17.23
C GLN A 123 19.22 -2.64 -15.70
N THR A 124 20.29 -2.02 -15.22
CA THR A 124 20.53 -1.85 -13.78
C THR A 124 20.76 -0.39 -13.48
N THR A 125 19.74 0.45 -13.67
CA THR A 125 19.82 1.85 -13.29
C THR A 125 19.44 1.99 -11.82
N PHE A 126 20.43 1.83 -10.95
CA PHE A 126 20.30 2.03 -9.50
C PHE A 126 21.33 3.04 -9.01
N PRO A 127 21.07 3.76 -7.90
CA PRO A 127 19.79 3.83 -7.17
C PRO A 127 18.73 4.65 -7.94
N PHE A 128 17.47 4.61 -7.49
CA PHE A 128 16.41 5.50 -7.98
C PHE A 128 15.41 5.89 -6.88
N LEU A 129 14.64 6.96 -7.12
CA LEU A 129 13.52 7.36 -6.27
C LEU A 129 12.19 7.01 -6.95
N VAL A 130 11.30 6.35 -6.20
CA VAL A 130 9.90 6.15 -6.56
C VAL A 130 9.06 7.13 -5.77
N CYS A 131 8.13 7.83 -6.41
CA CYS A 131 7.22 8.69 -5.71
C CYS A 131 5.79 8.68 -6.25
N LEU A 132 4.83 8.89 -5.34
CA LEU A 132 3.42 9.11 -5.65
C LEU A 132 3.04 10.56 -5.30
N ASP A 133 2.26 11.22 -6.13
CA ASP A 133 1.76 12.57 -5.87
C ASP A 133 0.83 12.60 -4.64
N GLY A 134 1.35 13.17 -3.55
CA GLY A 134 0.63 13.37 -2.30
C GLY A 134 -0.21 14.64 -2.27
N LYS A 135 -0.35 15.35 -3.40
CA LYS A 135 -1.01 16.66 -3.55
C LYS A 135 -0.32 17.77 -2.75
N GLN A 136 -0.69 19.01 -3.05
CA GLN A 136 -0.18 20.21 -2.38
C GLN A 136 1.36 20.35 -2.47
N ASN A 137 1.93 20.01 -3.64
CA ASN A 137 3.37 20.10 -3.91
C ASN A 137 4.23 19.22 -3.02
N ARG A 138 3.76 18.00 -2.77
CA ARG A 138 4.38 17.06 -1.85
C ARG A 138 4.21 15.65 -2.38
N PHE A 139 5.26 14.84 -2.26
CA PHE A 139 5.37 13.55 -2.91
C PHE A 139 5.76 12.49 -1.90
N TYR A 140 4.94 11.45 -1.79
CA TYR A 140 5.27 10.28 -0.98
C TYR A 140 6.35 9.50 -1.71
N SER A 141 7.49 9.32 -1.08
CA SER A 141 8.73 8.91 -1.74
C SER A 141 9.38 7.72 -1.04
N LEU A 142 9.91 6.79 -1.82
CA LEU A 142 10.68 5.63 -1.38
C LEU A 142 11.97 5.55 -2.20
N PHE A 143 13.10 5.42 -1.51
CA PHE A 143 14.39 5.21 -2.15
C PHE A 143 14.62 3.71 -2.42
N VAL A 144 15.04 3.40 -3.64
CA VAL A 144 15.59 2.09 -4.00
C VAL A 144 17.10 2.22 -4.08
N ASP A 145 17.81 1.40 -3.31
CA ASP A 145 19.27 1.48 -3.18
C ASP A 145 20.00 0.89 -4.40
N SER A 146 21.34 0.94 -4.37
CA SER A 146 22.18 0.40 -5.44
C SER A 146 22.11 -1.12 -5.60
N ALA A 147 21.55 -1.83 -4.62
CA ALA A 147 21.32 -3.28 -4.69
C ALA A 147 19.91 -3.62 -5.20
N GLY A 148 19.07 -2.61 -5.51
CA GLY A 148 17.69 -2.81 -5.90
C GLY A 148 16.80 -3.26 -4.74
N SER A 149 17.22 -3.02 -3.49
CA SER A 149 16.48 -3.44 -2.31
C SER A 149 15.24 -2.57 -2.14
N VAL A 150 14.09 -3.22 -2.03
CA VAL A 150 12.84 -2.60 -1.59
C VAL A 150 12.73 -2.85 -0.09
N TYR A 151 12.88 -1.80 0.72
CA TYR A 151 12.90 -1.92 2.18
C TYR A 151 11.57 -2.47 2.73
N ASP A 152 11.66 -3.42 3.68
CA ASP A 152 10.52 -4.07 4.33
C ASP A 152 9.85 -3.23 5.43
N THR A 153 10.62 -2.36 6.10
CA THR A 153 10.18 -1.56 7.25
C THR A 153 9.99 -0.11 6.82
N VAL A 154 8.73 0.29 6.62
CA VAL A 154 8.44 1.42 5.71
C VAL A 154 7.87 2.65 6.40
N GLU A 155 7.60 2.67 7.71
CA GLU A 155 7.19 3.94 8.33
C GLU A 155 8.32 4.99 8.36
N GLU A 156 9.57 4.56 8.56
CA GLU A 156 10.73 5.46 8.56
C GLU A 156 11.30 5.72 7.15
N ALA A 157 11.07 4.79 6.22
CA ALA A 157 11.55 4.89 4.84
C ALA A 157 10.58 5.63 3.90
N LEU A 158 9.30 5.75 4.28
CA LEU A 158 8.32 6.58 3.57
C LEU A 158 8.53 8.04 3.90
N LEU A 159 8.88 8.82 2.88
CA LEU A 159 9.14 10.24 3.04
C LEU A 159 8.02 11.05 2.38
N ASP A 160 7.53 12.08 3.07
CA ASP A 160 6.76 13.16 2.46
C ASP A 160 7.75 14.26 2.07
N LEU A 161 8.04 14.42 0.79
CA LEU A 161 9.07 15.34 0.29
C LEU A 161 8.47 16.44 -0.58
N SER A 162 8.99 17.65 -0.48
CA SER A 162 8.80 18.68 -1.52
C SER A 162 9.73 18.41 -2.71
N PRO A 163 9.45 18.98 -3.90
CA PRO A 163 10.37 18.91 -5.04
C PRO A 163 11.80 19.34 -4.72
N GLU A 164 11.97 20.39 -3.91
CA GLU A 164 13.29 20.89 -3.50
C GLU A 164 14.03 19.87 -2.62
N GLU A 165 13.32 19.23 -1.68
CA GLU A 165 13.87 18.16 -0.85
C GLU A 165 14.22 16.92 -1.67
N MET A 166 13.37 16.57 -2.64
CA MET A 166 13.64 15.48 -3.59
C MET A 166 14.92 15.78 -4.36
N VAL A 167 15.06 16.96 -4.97
CA VAL A 167 16.24 17.35 -5.74
C VAL A 167 17.51 17.28 -4.90
N SER A 168 17.46 17.85 -3.68
CA SER A 168 18.58 17.86 -2.74
C SER A 168 19.07 16.45 -2.36
N ARG A 169 18.13 15.53 -2.12
CA ARG A 169 18.43 14.15 -1.71
C ARG A 169 18.86 13.26 -2.87
N THR A 170 18.36 13.51 -4.08
CA THR A 170 18.54 12.63 -5.23
C THR A 170 19.76 13.00 -6.09
N LYS A 171 20.20 14.27 -6.11
CA LYS A 171 21.31 14.73 -6.98
C LYS A 171 21.12 14.38 -8.46
N ASP A 172 21.78 13.33 -8.97
CA ASP A 172 21.67 12.87 -10.38
C ASP A 172 20.82 11.59 -10.51
N MET A 173 20.25 11.13 -9.42
CA MET A 173 19.45 9.92 -9.37
C MET A 173 18.14 10.07 -10.15
N GLU A 174 17.73 9.00 -10.84
CA GLU A 174 16.45 8.94 -11.54
C GLU A 174 15.28 9.04 -10.56
N ILE A 175 14.22 9.71 -10.99
CA ILE A 175 12.98 9.87 -10.24
C ILE A 175 11.83 9.34 -11.08
N TYR A 176 11.04 8.42 -10.54
CA TYR A 176 9.84 7.88 -11.16
C TYR A 176 8.60 8.36 -10.41
N CYS A 177 7.62 8.94 -11.11
CA CYS A 177 6.42 9.53 -10.52
C CYS A 177 5.12 9.13 -11.26
N ASP A 178 4.03 8.91 -10.52
CA ASP A 178 2.70 8.55 -11.09
C ASP A 178 2.01 9.74 -11.78
N GLU A 179 2.24 10.95 -11.30
CA GLU A 179 1.79 12.21 -11.90
C GLU A 179 2.99 13.04 -12.34
N ARG A 180 3.81 12.49 -13.25
CA ARG A 180 5.07 13.09 -13.73
C ARG A 180 4.96 14.56 -14.09
N GLU A 181 3.91 14.99 -14.80
CA GLU A 181 3.75 16.40 -15.20
C GLU A 181 3.60 17.34 -13.99
N THR A 182 2.93 16.89 -12.91
CA THR A 182 2.80 17.68 -11.67
C THR A 182 4.15 17.91 -11.00
N LEU A 183 5.04 16.91 -11.06
CA LEU A 183 6.41 17.03 -10.54
C LEU A 183 7.31 17.84 -11.48
N LYS A 184 7.20 17.63 -12.80
CA LYS A 184 8.03 18.26 -13.83
C LYS A 184 7.95 19.78 -13.78
N GLU A 185 6.76 20.35 -13.58
CA GLU A 185 6.57 21.81 -13.43
C GLU A 185 7.28 22.41 -12.20
N ARG A 186 7.76 21.55 -11.29
CA ARG A 186 8.35 21.93 -10.00
C ARG A 186 9.82 21.54 -9.86
N LEU A 187 10.33 20.74 -10.80
CA LEU A 187 11.74 20.39 -10.83
C LEU A 187 12.55 21.51 -11.52
N PRO A 188 13.82 21.71 -11.14
CA PRO A 188 14.76 22.55 -11.88
C PRO A 188 14.90 22.11 -13.34
N GLU A 189 15.23 23.03 -14.26
CA GLU A 189 15.32 22.76 -15.70
C GLU A 189 16.28 21.61 -16.08
N ASN A 190 17.31 21.35 -15.27
CA ASN A 190 18.28 20.28 -15.48
C ASN A 190 17.85 18.93 -14.88
N ARG A 191 16.66 18.83 -14.29
CA ARG A 191 16.11 17.61 -13.68
C ARG A 191 14.82 17.22 -14.36
N SER A 192 14.64 15.92 -14.57
CA SER A 192 13.41 15.34 -15.09
C SER A 192 12.97 14.15 -14.23
N ALA A 193 11.66 13.94 -14.16
CA ALA A 193 11.07 12.70 -13.69
C ALA A 193 10.64 11.83 -14.87
N MET A 194 10.55 10.54 -14.64
CA MET A 194 10.03 9.51 -15.55
C MET A 194 8.66 9.05 -15.06
N ASP A 195 7.84 8.51 -15.96
CA ASP A 195 6.51 8.01 -15.59
C ASP A 195 6.67 6.71 -14.80
N LEU A 196 5.91 6.56 -13.70
CA LEU A 196 5.74 5.26 -13.08
C LEU A 196 4.96 4.34 -14.03
N PRO A 197 5.42 3.08 -14.21
CA PRO A 197 4.66 2.10 -14.98
C PRO A 197 3.35 1.78 -14.25
N GLN A 198 2.41 1.14 -14.95
CA GLN A 198 1.31 0.46 -14.26
C GLN A 198 1.88 -0.60 -13.29
N PRO A 199 1.22 -0.87 -12.15
CA PRO A 199 1.71 -1.87 -11.20
C PRO A 199 1.74 -3.25 -11.87
N ALA A 200 2.81 -4.01 -11.64
CA ALA A 200 2.90 -5.39 -12.10
C ALA A 200 2.31 -6.32 -11.02
N PRO A 201 1.32 -7.17 -11.35
CA PRO A 201 0.74 -8.12 -10.41
C PRO A 201 1.76 -9.06 -9.77
N GLU A 202 2.76 -9.50 -10.54
CA GLU A 202 3.86 -10.37 -10.10
C GLU A 202 4.62 -9.79 -8.89
N SER A 203 4.68 -8.46 -8.81
CA SER A 203 5.39 -7.75 -7.75
C SER A 203 4.79 -8.02 -6.37
N PHE A 204 3.50 -8.33 -6.26
CA PHE A 204 2.93 -8.78 -4.98
C PHE A 204 3.57 -10.08 -4.50
N PHE A 205 3.74 -11.05 -5.39
CA PHE A 205 4.33 -12.35 -5.05
C PHE A 205 5.84 -12.24 -4.79
N ARG A 206 6.55 -11.43 -5.59
CA ARG A 206 7.97 -11.13 -5.35
C ARG A 206 8.18 -10.49 -3.98
N LEU A 207 7.33 -9.54 -3.61
CA LEU A 207 7.38 -8.92 -2.29
C LEU A 207 7.05 -9.93 -1.19
N LEU A 208 6.02 -10.76 -1.34
CA LEU A 208 5.68 -11.80 -0.37
C LEU A 208 6.80 -12.82 -0.14
N GLN A 209 7.60 -13.13 -1.17
CA GLN A 209 8.72 -14.06 -1.06
C GLN A 209 9.96 -13.43 -0.41
N ARG A 210 10.10 -12.10 -0.49
CA ARG A 210 11.29 -11.37 -0.06
C ARG A 210 11.09 -10.67 1.28
N SER A 211 9.85 -10.30 1.59
CA SER A 211 9.57 -9.45 2.73
C SER A 211 9.39 -10.23 4.02
N SER A 212 9.75 -9.58 5.12
CA SER A 212 9.38 -10.02 6.46
C SER A 212 7.93 -9.66 6.82
N SER A 213 7.07 -9.31 5.84
CA SER A 213 5.70 -8.85 6.12
C SER A 213 4.91 -9.96 6.79
N THR A 214 4.61 -9.76 8.07
CA THR A 214 3.89 -10.75 8.87
C THR A 214 2.40 -10.69 8.55
N PRO A 215 1.75 -11.84 8.31
CA PRO A 215 0.30 -11.93 8.29
C PRO A 215 -0.30 -11.33 9.56
N GLN A 216 -1.36 -10.54 9.40
CA GLN A 216 -2.06 -9.88 10.50
C GLN A 216 -3.54 -10.31 10.53
N PRO A 217 -4.16 -10.32 11.71
CA PRO A 217 -5.60 -10.43 11.81
C PRO A 217 -6.32 -9.29 11.08
N TYR A 218 -7.50 -9.57 10.54
CA TYR A 218 -8.29 -8.60 9.76
C TYR A 218 -8.73 -7.35 10.53
N ASP A 219 -8.66 -7.35 11.86
CA ASP A 219 -9.04 -6.20 12.68
C ASP A 219 -7.87 -5.24 12.98
N ARG A 220 -6.62 -5.63 12.64
CA ARG A 220 -5.40 -4.86 12.92
C ARG A 220 -4.91 -3.98 11.77
N ILE A 221 -5.34 -4.27 10.55
CA ILE A 221 -4.90 -3.50 9.38
C ILE A 221 -5.56 -2.13 9.40
N VAL A 222 -4.76 -1.07 9.27
CA VAL A 222 -5.23 0.32 9.16
C VAL A 222 -4.61 1.01 7.94
N PRO A 223 -5.31 1.96 7.31
CA PRO A 223 -4.72 2.81 6.29
C PRO A 223 -3.51 3.58 6.83
N VAL A 224 -2.43 3.64 6.06
CA VAL A 224 -1.25 4.46 6.31
C VAL A 224 -1.43 5.79 5.59
N TYR A 225 -1.68 6.84 6.38
CA TYR A 225 -1.67 8.22 5.91
C TYR A 225 -0.38 8.91 6.36
N VAL A 226 0.57 9.03 5.44
CA VAL A 226 1.87 9.65 5.72
C VAL A 226 1.70 11.12 6.11
N ARG A 227 0.83 11.86 5.42
CA ARG A 227 0.43 13.20 5.86
C ARG A 227 -0.76 13.10 6.80
N LYS A 228 -0.57 13.51 8.06
CA LYS A 228 -1.69 13.73 8.98
C LYS A 228 -2.57 14.84 8.42
N ASP A 229 -3.86 14.59 8.33
CA ASP A 229 -4.85 15.59 7.93
C ASP A 229 -4.67 16.86 8.78
N PRO A 230 -4.53 18.07 8.19
CA PRO A 230 -4.53 19.32 8.94
C PRO A 230 -5.70 19.44 9.93
N ALA A 231 -6.86 18.83 9.64
CA ALA A 231 -8.01 18.79 10.54
C ALA A 231 -7.75 17.92 11.78
N THR A 232 -7.00 16.82 11.67
CA THR A 232 -6.57 16.02 12.83
C THR A 232 -5.43 16.66 13.62
N ALA A 233 -4.58 17.46 12.97
CA ALA A 233 -3.55 18.25 13.66
C ALA A 233 -4.13 19.39 14.51
N ARG A 234 -5.35 19.85 14.20
CA ARG A 234 -6.08 20.86 14.98
C ARG A 234 -6.69 20.34 16.28
N TYR A 235 -6.74 19.02 16.49
CA TYR A 235 -7.22 18.42 17.73
C TYR A 235 -6.19 17.40 18.28
N PRO A 236 -5.11 17.87 18.94
CA PRO A 236 -4.18 17.00 19.65
C PRO A 236 -4.82 16.61 20.99
N GLY A 237 -5.81 15.73 20.94
CA GLY A 237 -6.58 15.32 22.10
C GLY A 237 -7.34 14.06 21.79
N GLY A 238 -6.65 12.91 21.88
CA GLY A 238 -7.30 11.62 21.82
C GLY A 238 -8.45 11.52 22.81
N PHE A 239 -9.45 10.71 22.47
CA PHE A 239 -10.40 10.17 23.43
C PHE A 239 -9.62 9.29 24.44
N GLY A 240 -8.97 9.96 25.40
CA GLY A 240 -8.52 9.35 26.63
C GLY A 240 -9.77 8.89 27.36
N HIS A 241 -9.93 7.58 27.44
CA HIS A 241 -10.84 6.94 28.36
C HIS A 241 -10.45 7.43 29.77
N LYS A 242 -11.14 8.45 30.29
CA LYS A 242 -11.01 8.81 31.70
C LYS A 242 -11.60 7.65 32.50
N PRO A 243 -10.86 7.02 33.42
CA PRO A 243 -11.47 6.07 34.34
C PRO A 243 -12.56 6.81 35.12
N GLY A 244 -13.79 6.28 35.04
CA GLY A 244 -14.96 6.88 35.66
C GLY A 244 -14.76 6.99 37.16
N THR A 245 -14.72 8.21 37.67
CA THR A 245 -14.93 8.47 39.09
C THR A 245 -16.40 8.18 39.39
N SER A 246 -16.67 7.12 40.17
CA SER A 246 -18.01 6.86 40.70
C SER A 246 -18.45 8.07 41.52
N LYS A 247 -19.54 8.73 41.11
CA LYS A 247 -20.25 9.67 41.96
C LYS A 247 -21.52 8.99 42.46
N ASN A 248 -21.57 8.82 43.78
CA ASN A 248 -22.75 8.45 44.56
C ASN A 248 -23.95 9.32 44.19
N PRO A 249 -25.16 8.77 44.00
CA PRO A 249 -26.36 9.54 43.76
C PRO A 249 -27.12 9.72 45.07
N ASP A 250 -26.66 10.60 45.96
CA ASP A 250 -27.46 11.01 47.13
C ASP A 250 -27.02 12.39 47.62
N SER A 251 -27.67 13.45 47.11
CA SER A 251 -27.97 14.68 47.85
C SER A 251 -28.53 15.76 46.89
N PHE A 252 -29.85 15.96 46.91
CA PHE A 252 -30.45 17.25 46.58
C PHE A 252 -30.60 18.04 47.89
N PRO A 253 -30.13 19.29 47.99
CA PRO A 253 -30.49 20.13 49.12
C PRO A 253 -31.86 20.77 48.87
N SER A 254 -32.61 20.79 49.98
CA SER A 254 -33.89 21.44 50.30
C SER A 254 -34.26 22.71 49.53
#